data_AF-A0A7Y6TZ40-F1
#
_entry.id   AF-A0A7Y6TZ40-F1
#
_cell.length_a   1.000
_cell.length_b   1.000
_cell.length_c   1.000
_cell.angle_alpha   90.00
_cell.angle_beta   90.00
_cell.angle_gamma   90.00
#
_symmetry.space_group_name_H-M   'P 1'
#
loop_
_entity.id
_entity.type
_entity.pdbx_description
1 polymer ?
#
loop_
_entity_poly.entity_id
_entity_poly.type
_entity_poly.pdbx_seq_one_letter_code
_entity_poly.pdbx_strand_id
1 'polypeptide(L)'
;MDGAGLRTYQLVVTVAINVALAAVAGSLSALNILARGDSAWSRSRASSIEGVLFASTAIALGSAILGLWILSAVITELPLLASAGSIGRILLQTHAGRAWAVGAAALVVLLLLLRARRARPRRSRVLAVGAVCAVVFAGSRSWTSHAGATGDLLVFAIDWAHLVSVSVWAGMVGISASLVLRDPLPQYFREKGECAQFVQILSDTATGSLVVLFVTGIFSSWRSLGGSAAPLVSSSYGSLLLAKLALVAVAVGLGAHNRIATMPVLLALLGARNSTFSGPYRRFVLTLSSESRILLAILVLASILSLSSPP
;
A
#
# COMPACT_ATOMS: atom_id res chain seq x y z
N MET A 1 -10.27 28.44 -11.92
CA MET A 1 -9.10 27.81 -11.26
C MET A 1 -8.03 27.66 -12.31
N ASP A 2 -6.80 28.08 -12.02
CA ASP A 2 -5.67 27.92 -12.92
C ASP A 2 -5.21 26.45 -12.97
N GLY A 3 -4.45 26.08 -14.01
CA GLY A 3 -3.95 24.71 -14.18
C GLY A 3 -3.02 24.24 -13.05
N ALA A 4 -2.39 25.17 -12.33
CA ALA A 4 -1.49 24.89 -11.21
C ALA A 4 -2.25 24.38 -9.96
N GLY A 5 -3.39 24.98 -9.63
CA GLY A 5 -4.25 24.51 -8.54
C GLY A 5 -4.73 23.08 -8.78
N LEU A 6 -5.19 22.77 -9.99
CA LEU A 6 -5.73 21.46 -10.35
C LEU A 6 -4.69 20.33 -10.19
N ARG A 7 -3.44 20.56 -10.62
CA ARG A 7 -2.33 19.60 -10.46
C ARG A 7 -2.01 19.32 -8.99
N THR A 8 -2.07 20.35 -8.14
CA THR A 8 -1.83 20.19 -6.70
C THR A 8 -2.91 19.30 -6.07
N TYR A 9 -4.18 19.49 -6.43
CA TYR A 9 -5.26 18.62 -5.95
C TYR A 9 -5.12 17.18 -6.44
N GLN A 10 -4.74 16.97 -7.72
CA GLN A 10 -4.47 15.64 -8.25
C GLN A 10 -3.35 14.92 -7.48
N LEU A 11 -2.28 15.64 -7.15
CA LEU A 11 -1.17 15.08 -6.37
C LEU A 11 -1.62 14.65 -4.98
N VAL A 12 -2.30 15.54 -4.24
CA VAL A 12 -2.80 15.25 -2.89
C VAL A 12 -3.73 14.04 -2.89
N VAL A 13 -4.67 13.98 -3.84
CA VAL A 13 -5.58 12.84 -3.98
C VAL A 13 -4.83 11.55 -4.33
N THR A 14 -3.86 11.62 -5.24
CA THR A 14 -3.07 10.44 -5.65
C THR A 14 -2.24 9.89 -4.48
N VAL A 15 -1.57 10.78 -3.73
CA VAL A 15 -0.85 10.40 -2.51
C VAL A 15 -1.79 9.77 -1.49
N ALA A 16 -2.94 10.41 -1.23
CA ALA A 16 -3.92 9.90 -0.27
C ALA A 16 -4.43 8.50 -0.65
N ILE A 17 -4.76 8.27 -1.93
CA ILE A 17 -5.19 6.95 -2.41
C ILE A 17 -4.07 5.91 -2.25
N ASN A 18 -2.84 6.23 -2.64
CA ASN A 18 -1.71 5.29 -2.58
C ASN A 18 -1.38 4.90 -1.14
N VAL A 19 -1.35 5.88 -0.23
CA VAL A 19 -1.12 5.64 1.21
C VAL A 19 -2.28 4.87 1.84
N ALA A 20 -3.53 5.21 1.50
CA ALA A 20 -4.70 4.52 1.99
C ALA A 20 -4.75 3.06 1.51
N LEU A 21 -4.44 2.81 0.23
CA LEU A 21 -4.37 1.45 -0.32
C LEU A 21 -3.27 0.62 0.34
N ALA A 22 -2.08 1.20 0.57
CA ALA A 22 -1.03 0.55 1.34
C ALA A 22 -1.51 0.23 2.77
N ALA A 23 -2.14 1.18 3.46
CA ALA A 23 -2.68 0.94 4.80
C ALA A 23 -3.76 -0.15 4.84
N VAL A 24 -4.64 -0.21 3.83
CA VAL A 24 -5.65 -1.28 3.67
C VAL A 24 -4.98 -2.64 3.49
N ALA A 25 -4.04 -2.75 2.53
CA ALA A 25 -3.32 -3.98 2.25
C ALA A 25 -2.50 -4.48 3.46
N GLY A 26 -1.81 -3.57 4.13
CA GLY A 26 -1.06 -3.85 5.36
C GLY A 26 -1.95 -4.30 6.50
N SER A 27 -3.08 -3.64 6.71
CA SER A 27 -4.02 -3.97 7.78
C SER A 27 -4.67 -5.33 7.54
N LEU A 28 -5.12 -5.62 6.32
CA LEU A 28 -5.68 -6.93 5.95
C LEU A 28 -4.66 -8.05 6.16
N SER A 29 -3.42 -7.82 5.74
CA SER A 29 -2.35 -8.82 5.89
C SER A 29 -2.00 -9.07 7.36
N ALA A 30 -1.82 -8.00 8.14
CA ALA A 30 -1.54 -8.10 9.58
C ALA A 30 -2.69 -8.79 10.34
N LEU A 31 -3.94 -8.42 10.05
CA LEU A 31 -5.11 -9.04 10.66
C LEU A 31 -5.24 -10.52 10.29
N ASN A 32 -4.90 -10.91 9.06
CA ASN A 32 -4.95 -12.31 8.64
C ASN A 32 -3.91 -13.17 9.39
N ILE A 33 -2.76 -12.60 9.73
CA ILE A 33 -1.74 -13.26 10.55
C ILE A 33 -2.23 -13.36 12.01
N LEU A 34 -2.65 -12.23 12.59
CA LEU A 34 -3.12 -12.16 13.98
C LEU A 34 -4.35 -13.05 14.23
N ALA A 35 -5.22 -13.23 13.23
CA ALA A 35 -6.38 -14.11 13.31
C ALA A 35 -6.04 -15.59 13.52
N ARG A 36 -4.77 -15.99 13.32
CA ARG A 36 -4.28 -17.35 13.63
C ARG A 36 -3.92 -17.53 15.11
N GLY A 37 -3.70 -16.42 15.82
CA GLY A 37 -3.39 -16.41 17.25
C GLY A 37 -4.64 -16.23 18.12
N ASP A 38 -4.55 -16.66 19.37
CA ASP A 38 -5.64 -16.60 20.34
C ASP A 38 -5.23 -15.98 21.69
N SER A 39 -4.06 -15.34 21.76
CA SER A 39 -3.62 -14.61 22.95
C SER A 39 -4.34 -13.27 23.16
N ALA A 40 -4.16 -12.69 24.36
CA ALA A 40 -4.63 -11.34 24.67
C ALA A 40 -3.87 -10.29 23.85
N TRP A 41 -2.55 -10.46 23.68
CA TRP A 41 -1.72 -9.64 22.80
C TRP A 41 -2.29 -9.56 21.38
N SER A 42 -2.54 -10.70 20.73
CA SER A 42 -3.04 -10.72 19.35
C SER A 42 -4.40 -10.01 19.21
N ARG A 43 -5.33 -10.27 20.15
CA ARG A 43 -6.64 -9.59 20.17
C ARG A 43 -6.53 -8.07 20.32
N SER A 44 -5.66 -7.61 21.22
CA SER A 44 -5.45 -6.18 21.49
C SER A 44 -4.88 -5.47 20.26
N ARG A 45 -3.90 -6.07 19.58
CA ARG A 45 -3.34 -5.50 18.33
C ARG A 45 -4.37 -5.48 17.21
N ALA A 46 -5.17 -6.53 17.11
CA ALA A 46 -6.16 -6.65 16.05
C ALA A 46 -7.25 -5.58 16.12
N SER A 47 -7.72 -5.17 17.31
CA SER A 47 -8.76 -4.14 17.43
C SER A 47 -8.29 -2.76 16.96
N SER A 48 -7.04 -2.38 17.27
CA SER A 48 -6.46 -1.13 16.76
C SER A 48 -6.33 -1.13 15.24
N ILE A 49 -5.94 -2.26 14.65
CA ILE A 49 -5.78 -2.39 13.20
C ILE A 49 -7.12 -2.39 12.47
N GLU A 50 -8.18 -2.97 13.05
CA GLU A 50 -9.55 -2.90 12.49
C GLU A 50 -10.02 -1.45 12.31
N GLY A 51 -9.74 -0.57 13.29
CA GLY A 51 -10.03 0.85 13.20
C GLY A 51 -9.27 1.54 12.05
N VAL A 52 -7.99 1.23 11.89
CA VAL A 52 -7.16 1.76 10.80
C VAL A 52 -7.58 1.21 9.44
N LEU A 53 -7.96 -0.07 9.35
CA LEU A 53 -8.50 -0.66 8.13
C LEU A 53 -9.79 0.06 7.70
N PHE A 54 -10.70 0.31 8.64
CA PHE A 54 -11.93 1.04 8.34
C PHE A 54 -11.63 2.48 7.88
N ALA A 55 -10.80 3.21 8.64
CA ALA A 55 -10.45 4.59 8.33
C ALA A 55 -9.73 4.71 6.98
N SER A 56 -8.72 3.88 6.73
CA SER A 56 -7.99 3.87 5.44
C SER A 56 -8.88 3.48 4.27
N THR A 57 -9.80 2.52 4.42
CA THR A 57 -10.79 2.19 3.37
C THR A 57 -11.71 3.37 3.07
N ALA A 58 -12.18 4.08 4.11
CA ALA A 58 -13.02 5.27 3.94
C ALA A 58 -12.26 6.43 3.29
N ILE A 59 -10.99 6.64 3.65
CA ILE A 59 -10.10 7.63 3.02
C ILE A 59 -9.88 7.26 1.55
N ALA A 60 -9.59 6.00 1.24
CA ALA A 60 -9.42 5.55 -0.15
C ALA A 60 -10.67 5.82 -1.00
N LEU A 61 -11.86 5.53 -0.46
CA LEU A 61 -13.12 5.79 -1.15
C LEU A 61 -13.38 7.29 -1.33
N GLY A 62 -13.20 8.08 -0.28
CA GLY A 62 -13.36 9.54 -0.34
C GLY A 62 -12.40 10.18 -1.34
N SER A 63 -11.12 9.79 -1.32
CA SER A 63 -10.14 10.25 -2.28
C SER A 63 -10.44 9.77 -3.71
N ALA A 64 -10.96 8.55 -3.89
CA ALA A 64 -11.40 8.07 -5.21
C ALA A 64 -12.56 8.91 -5.77
N ILE A 65 -13.54 9.27 -4.95
CA ILE A 65 -14.66 10.16 -5.33
C ILE A 65 -14.14 11.55 -5.71
N LEU A 66 -13.27 12.14 -4.88
CA LEU A 66 -12.64 13.43 -5.20
C LEU A 66 -11.82 13.35 -6.50
N GLY A 67 -11.09 12.25 -6.71
CA GLY A 67 -10.33 12.00 -7.93
C GLY A 67 -11.20 11.93 -9.19
N LEU A 68 -12.36 11.28 -9.10
CA LEU A 68 -13.34 11.25 -10.20
C LEU A 68 -13.90 12.65 -10.49
N TRP A 69 -14.17 13.43 -9.45
CA TRP A 69 -14.67 14.78 -9.62
C TRP A 69 -13.63 15.69 -10.31
N ILE A 70 -12.37 15.60 -9.88
CA ILE A 70 -11.25 16.29 -10.53
C ILE A 70 -11.09 15.82 -11.99
N LEU A 71 -11.17 14.51 -12.24
CA LEU A 71 -11.12 13.97 -13.60
C LEU A 71 -12.25 14.52 -14.48
N SER A 72 -13.45 14.72 -13.92
CA SER A 72 -14.56 15.34 -14.64
C SER A 72 -14.23 16.74 -15.11
N ALA A 73 -13.62 17.57 -14.26
CA ALA A 73 -13.18 18.91 -14.63
C ALA A 73 -12.12 18.89 -15.74
N VAL A 74 -11.18 17.94 -15.69
CA VAL A 74 -10.15 17.76 -16.72
C VAL A 74 -10.76 17.38 -18.07
N ILE A 75 -11.64 16.37 -18.10
CA ILE A 75 -12.23 15.85 -19.35
C ILE A 75 -13.18 16.87 -19.99
N THR A 76 -13.93 17.60 -19.17
CA THR A 76 -14.95 18.54 -19.67
C THR A 76 -14.43 19.95 -19.89
N GLU A 77 -13.21 20.23 -19.45
CA GLU A 77 -12.60 21.58 -19.44
C GLU A 77 -13.47 22.63 -18.71
N LEU A 78 -14.32 22.18 -17.78
CA LEU A 78 -15.21 23.03 -16.99
C LEU A 78 -14.62 23.34 -15.61
N PRO A 79 -15.04 24.45 -14.97
CA PRO A 79 -14.77 24.68 -13.55
C PRO A 79 -15.24 23.50 -12.69
N LEU A 80 -14.52 23.22 -11.60
CA LEU A 80 -14.74 22.02 -10.75
C LEU A 80 -16.21 21.86 -10.33
N LEU A 81 -16.84 22.91 -9.83
CA LEU A 81 -18.26 22.89 -9.42
C LEU A 81 -19.21 22.61 -10.59
N ALA A 82 -18.97 23.18 -11.78
CA ALA A 82 -19.78 22.97 -12.97
C ALA A 82 -19.61 21.54 -13.55
N SER A 83 -18.43 20.95 -13.40
CA SER A 83 -18.12 19.61 -13.92
C SER A 83 -18.86 18.48 -13.20
N ALA A 84 -19.48 18.73 -12.04
CA ALA A 84 -20.19 17.71 -11.25
C ALA A 84 -21.35 17.05 -12.04
N GLY A 85 -22.06 17.83 -12.86
CA GLY A 85 -23.17 17.34 -13.69
C GLY A 85 -22.75 16.34 -14.77
N SER A 86 -21.45 16.24 -15.08
CA SER A 86 -20.92 15.33 -16.10
C SER A 86 -20.47 13.97 -15.54
N ILE A 87 -20.40 13.81 -14.21
CA ILE A 87 -19.91 12.58 -13.56
C ILE A 87 -20.72 11.36 -13.99
N GLY A 88 -22.05 11.46 -14.06
CA GLY A 88 -22.92 10.36 -14.48
C GLY A 88 -22.61 9.89 -15.91
N ARG A 89 -22.39 10.84 -16.84
CA ARG A 89 -22.00 10.53 -18.22
C ARG A 89 -20.63 9.85 -18.26
N ILE A 90 -19.65 10.37 -17.52
CA ILE A 90 -18.31 9.77 -17.44
C ILE A 90 -18.38 8.33 -16.94
N LEU A 91 -19.14 8.06 -15.88
CA LEU A 91 -19.28 6.72 -15.31
C LEU A 91 -19.89 5.71 -16.30
N LEU A 92 -20.91 6.13 -17.05
CA LEU A 92 -21.66 5.23 -17.95
C LEU A 92 -21.00 5.05 -19.32
N GLN A 93 -20.38 6.12 -19.84
CA GLN A 93 -19.93 6.20 -21.23
C GLN A 93 -18.43 6.02 -21.40
N THR A 94 -17.63 6.02 -20.32
CA THR A 94 -16.17 5.85 -20.42
C THR A 94 -15.70 4.55 -19.79
N HIS A 95 -14.68 3.93 -20.39
CA HIS A 95 -14.00 2.76 -19.81
C HIS A 95 -13.37 3.09 -18.45
N ALA A 96 -12.80 4.30 -18.31
CA ALA A 96 -12.22 4.77 -17.06
C ALA A 96 -13.26 4.92 -15.94
N GLY A 97 -14.45 5.44 -16.27
CA GLY A 97 -15.57 5.58 -15.34
C GLY A 97 -16.10 4.23 -14.84
N ARG A 98 -16.22 3.24 -15.74
CA ARG A 98 -16.62 1.86 -15.36
C ARG A 98 -15.58 1.19 -14.46
N ALA A 99 -14.30 1.31 -14.80
CA ALA A 99 -13.22 0.77 -13.98
C ALA A 99 -13.24 1.41 -12.58
N TRP A 100 -13.37 2.74 -12.50
CA TRP A 100 -13.53 3.46 -11.24
C TRP A 100 -14.73 2.93 -10.43
N ALA A 101 -15.89 2.70 -11.07
CA ALA A 101 -17.09 2.21 -10.40
C ALA A 101 -16.88 0.83 -9.78
N VAL A 102 -16.18 -0.07 -10.47
CA VAL A 102 -15.79 -1.40 -9.93
C VAL A 102 -14.91 -1.25 -8.69
N GLY A 103 -13.91 -0.36 -8.75
CA GLY A 103 -13.04 -0.07 -7.61
C GLY A 103 -13.80 0.52 -6.41
N ALA A 104 -14.67 1.50 -6.65
CA ALA A 104 -15.50 2.12 -5.62
C ALA A 104 -16.46 1.11 -4.98
N ALA A 105 -17.09 0.24 -5.78
CA ALA A 105 -17.94 -0.83 -5.29
C ALA A 105 -17.17 -1.81 -4.39
N ALA A 106 -15.93 -2.16 -4.76
CA ALA A 106 -15.08 -3.02 -3.94
C ALA A 106 -14.78 -2.39 -2.55
N LEU A 107 -14.48 -1.10 -2.50
CA LEU A 107 -14.27 -0.38 -1.23
C LEU A 107 -15.55 -0.28 -0.40
N VAL A 108 -16.71 -0.04 -1.04
CA VAL A 108 -18.01 -0.03 -0.36
C VAL A 108 -18.33 -1.39 0.24
N VAL A 109 -18.15 -2.48 -0.51
CA VAL A 109 -18.32 -3.85 -0.01
C VAL A 109 -17.42 -4.10 1.19
N LEU A 110 -16.14 -3.71 1.13
CA LEU A 110 -15.22 -3.82 2.26
C LEU A 110 -15.73 -3.04 3.49
N LEU A 111 -16.16 -1.79 3.35
CA LEU A 111 -16.71 -1.00 4.46
C LEU A 111 -17.96 -1.64 5.09
N LEU A 112 -18.86 -2.19 4.25
CA LEU A 112 -20.05 -2.89 4.72
C LEU A 112 -19.68 -4.17 5.50
N LEU A 113 -18.70 -4.93 5.01
CA LEU A 113 -18.20 -6.12 5.69
C LEU A 113 -17.58 -5.79 7.05
N LEU A 114 -16.82 -4.70 7.15
CA LEU A 114 -16.22 -4.23 8.40
C LEU A 114 -17.27 -3.76 9.42
N ARG A 115 -18.35 -3.11 8.95
CA ARG A 115 -19.46 -2.67 9.82
C ARG A 115 -20.35 -3.81 10.30
N ALA A 116 -20.49 -4.88 9.52
CA ALA A 116 -21.38 -5.99 9.85
C ALA A 116 -20.97 -6.80 11.10
N ARG A 117 -19.90 -6.41 11.82
CA ARG A 117 -19.38 -6.95 13.10
C ARG A 117 -19.84 -8.38 13.39
N ARG A 118 -19.22 -9.35 12.73
CA ARG A 118 -19.59 -10.78 12.89
C ARG A 118 -18.63 -11.51 13.82
N ALA A 119 -19.20 -12.44 14.58
CA ALA A 119 -18.49 -13.35 15.48
C ALA A 119 -17.29 -14.05 14.81
N ARG A 120 -16.31 -14.46 15.63
CA ARG A 120 -15.03 -15.09 15.23
C ARG A 120 -15.08 -16.08 14.04
N PRO A 121 -16.03 -17.03 13.92
CA PRO A 121 -15.99 -18.03 12.84
C PRO A 121 -16.13 -17.45 11.42
N ARG A 122 -16.54 -16.19 11.25
CA ARG A 122 -16.65 -15.54 9.93
C ARG A 122 -15.50 -14.58 9.63
N ARG A 123 -14.57 -14.36 10.56
CA ARG A 123 -13.52 -13.34 10.45
C ARG A 123 -12.52 -13.63 9.33
N SER A 124 -12.03 -14.87 9.21
CA SER A 124 -11.09 -15.26 8.14
C SER A 124 -11.69 -15.05 6.75
N ARG A 125 -12.97 -15.41 6.57
CA ARG A 125 -13.71 -15.17 5.32
C ARG A 125 -13.86 -13.68 5.01
N VAL A 126 -14.17 -12.86 6.01
CA VAL A 126 -14.25 -11.40 5.83
C VAL A 126 -12.90 -10.81 5.40
N LEU A 127 -11.80 -11.24 6.03
CA LEU A 127 -10.45 -10.80 5.65
C LEU A 127 -10.06 -11.27 4.25
N ALA A 128 -10.41 -12.50 3.86
CA ALA A 128 -10.16 -13.01 2.51
C ALA A 128 -10.93 -12.21 1.44
N VAL A 129 -12.23 -11.96 1.66
CA VAL A 129 -13.03 -11.12 0.76
C VAL A 129 -12.48 -9.69 0.73
N GLY A 130 -12.06 -9.14 1.88
CA GLY A 130 -11.43 -7.83 1.95
C GLY A 130 -10.13 -7.73 1.16
N ALA A 131 -9.29 -8.78 1.18
CA ALA A 131 -8.10 -8.86 0.35
C ALA A 131 -8.43 -8.85 -1.14
N VAL A 132 -9.47 -9.59 -1.55
CA VAL A 132 -9.98 -9.54 -2.93
C VAL A 132 -10.45 -8.12 -3.28
N CYS A 133 -11.22 -7.45 -2.41
CA CYS A 133 -11.65 -6.07 -2.64
C CYS A 133 -10.46 -5.11 -2.81
N ALA A 134 -9.41 -5.24 -2.00
CA ALA A 134 -8.21 -4.42 -2.11
C ALA A 134 -7.46 -4.66 -3.45
N VAL A 135 -7.35 -5.92 -3.88
CA VAL A 135 -6.73 -6.29 -5.16
C VAL A 135 -7.55 -5.80 -6.35
N VAL A 136 -8.88 -5.91 -6.29
CA VAL A 136 -9.80 -5.36 -7.30
C VAL A 136 -9.69 -3.83 -7.38
N PHE A 137 -9.63 -3.15 -6.24
CA PHE A 137 -9.42 -1.71 -6.21
C PHE A 137 -8.07 -1.31 -6.82
N ALA A 138 -6.98 -2.02 -6.50
CA ALA A 138 -5.69 -1.81 -7.16
C ALA A 138 -5.79 -2.01 -8.69
N GLY A 139 -6.52 -3.02 -9.14
CA GLY A 139 -6.73 -3.29 -10.57
C GLY A 139 -7.48 -2.16 -11.26
N SER A 140 -8.53 -1.62 -10.62
CA SER A 140 -9.25 -0.46 -11.13
C SER A 140 -8.36 0.78 -11.29
N ARG A 141 -7.39 0.95 -10.39
CA ARG A 141 -6.42 2.05 -10.43
C ARG A 141 -5.42 1.88 -11.58
N SER A 142 -4.89 0.68 -11.77
CA SER A 142 -4.01 0.37 -12.90
C SER A 142 -4.73 0.46 -14.25
N TRP A 143 -6.02 0.12 -14.29
CA TRP A 143 -6.82 0.26 -15.51
C TRP A 143 -7.09 1.73 -15.87
N THR A 144 -7.17 2.60 -14.86
CA THR A 144 -7.35 4.05 -15.04
C THR A 144 -6.02 4.82 -15.16
N SER A 145 -4.88 4.13 -15.14
CA SER A 145 -3.54 4.72 -15.28
C SER A 145 -3.08 4.73 -16.74
N HIS A 146 -1.90 5.29 -16.99
CA HIS A 146 -1.24 5.20 -18.30
C HIS A 146 -1.06 3.76 -18.78
N ALA A 147 -0.89 2.79 -17.87
CA ALA A 147 -0.77 1.38 -18.22
C ALA A 147 -2.05 0.87 -18.91
N GLY A 148 -3.23 1.13 -18.32
CA GLY A 148 -4.51 0.77 -18.93
C GLY A 148 -4.81 1.52 -20.24
N ALA A 149 -4.31 2.75 -20.37
CA ALA A 149 -4.46 3.55 -21.60
C ALA A 149 -3.73 2.97 -22.81
N THR A 150 -2.72 2.11 -22.61
CA THR A 150 -2.00 1.46 -23.72
C THR A 150 -2.82 0.40 -24.46
N GLY A 151 -3.87 -0.14 -23.82
CA GLY A 151 -4.62 -1.30 -24.33
C GLY A 151 -3.86 -2.64 -24.22
N ASP A 152 -2.62 -2.64 -23.71
CA ASP A 152 -1.79 -3.83 -23.56
C ASP A 152 -2.04 -4.50 -22.20
N LEU A 153 -2.58 -5.72 -22.24
CA LEU A 153 -2.88 -6.50 -21.04
C LEU A 153 -1.65 -6.83 -20.20
N LEU A 154 -0.48 -7.02 -20.82
CA LEU A 154 0.76 -7.29 -20.10
C LEU A 154 1.22 -6.05 -19.33
N VAL A 155 1.18 -4.88 -19.96
CA VAL A 155 1.55 -3.61 -19.32
C VAL A 155 0.61 -3.31 -18.15
N PHE A 156 -0.69 -3.52 -18.34
CA PHE A 156 -1.68 -3.44 -17.27
C PHE A 156 -1.36 -4.42 -16.13
N ALA A 157 -1.11 -5.70 -16.43
CA ALA A 157 -0.84 -6.72 -15.42
C ALA A 157 0.43 -6.42 -14.61
N ILE A 158 1.47 -5.90 -15.26
CA ILE A 158 2.71 -5.50 -14.60
C ILE A 158 2.49 -4.30 -13.68
N ASP A 159 1.78 -3.27 -14.13
CA ASP A 159 1.43 -2.11 -13.30
C ASP A 159 0.57 -2.53 -12.10
N TRP A 160 -0.41 -3.40 -12.33
CA TRP A 160 -1.29 -3.91 -11.28
C TRP A 160 -0.52 -4.75 -10.25
N ALA A 161 0.35 -5.66 -10.70
CA ALA A 161 1.20 -6.45 -9.83
C ALA A 161 2.18 -5.57 -9.03
N HIS A 162 2.74 -4.53 -9.65
CA HIS A 162 3.60 -3.56 -8.98
C HIS A 162 2.82 -2.82 -7.88
N LEU A 163 1.62 -2.32 -8.20
CA LEU A 163 0.78 -1.56 -7.28
C LEU A 163 0.32 -2.42 -6.08
N VAL A 164 -0.08 -3.66 -6.31
CA VAL A 164 -0.40 -4.61 -5.24
C VAL A 164 0.82 -4.86 -4.35
N SER A 165 1.97 -5.15 -4.96
CA SER A 165 3.19 -5.50 -4.21
C SER A 165 3.72 -4.34 -3.37
N VAL A 166 3.73 -3.11 -3.90
CA VAL A 166 4.17 -1.94 -3.12
C VAL A 166 3.19 -1.64 -1.98
N SER A 167 1.89 -1.83 -2.23
CA SER A 167 0.86 -1.64 -1.19
C SER A 167 1.00 -2.66 -0.07
N VAL A 168 1.26 -3.93 -0.39
CA VAL A 168 1.52 -4.98 0.61
C VAL A 168 2.81 -4.71 1.37
N TRP A 169 3.93 -4.42 0.70
CA TRP A 169 5.20 -4.17 1.37
C TRP A 169 5.14 -2.93 2.29
N ALA A 170 4.82 -1.75 1.72
CA ALA A 170 4.76 -0.51 2.47
C ALA A 170 3.70 -0.56 3.57
N GLY A 171 2.54 -1.12 3.27
CA GLY A 171 1.45 -1.31 4.20
C GLY A 171 1.84 -2.19 5.38
N MET A 172 2.37 -3.38 5.10
CA MET A 172 2.67 -4.34 6.15
C MET A 172 3.81 -3.85 7.05
N VAL A 173 4.86 -3.24 6.49
CA VAL A 173 5.94 -2.59 7.25
C VAL A 173 5.38 -1.47 8.13
N GLY A 174 4.57 -0.58 7.55
CA GLY A 174 4.02 0.58 8.26
C GLY A 174 3.07 0.19 9.39
N ILE A 175 2.11 -0.71 9.14
CA ILE A 175 1.16 -1.20 10.15
C ILE A 175 1.88 -1.98 11.25
N SER A 176 2.90 -2.77 10.89
CA SER A 176 3.67 -3.54 11.86
C SER A 176 4.48 -2.63 12.79
N ALA A 177 5.18 -1.64 12.23
CA ALA A 177 5.97 -0.68 13.02
C ALA A 177 5.11 0.22 13.90
N SER A 178 3.93 0.62 13.41
CA SER A 178 3.09 1.63 14.07
C SER A 178 2.03 1.07 15.02
N LEU A 179 1.59 -0.18 14.84
CA LEU A 179 0.47 -0.73 15.62
C LEU A 179 0.77 -2.09 16.24
N VAL A 180 1.32 -3.03 15.45
CA VAL A 180 1.48 -4.42 15.90
C VAL A 180 2.63 -4.54 16.90
N LEU A 181 3.82 -4.03 16.53
CA LEU A 181 5.05 -4.23 17.28
C LEU A 181 5.31 -3.10 18.29
N ARG A 182 4.31 -2.28 18.61
CA ARG A 182 4.41 -1.28 19.68
C ARG A 182 4.31 -1.91 21.07
N ASP A 183 4.67 -1.15 22.09
CA ASP A 183 4.40 -1.51 23.49
C ASP A 183 2.89 -1.67 23.77
N PRO A 184 2.48 -2.46 24.78
CA PRO A 184 3.32 -3.35 25.59
C PRO A 184 3.86 -4.58 24.83
N LEU A 185 5.06 -5.01 25.22
CA LEU A 185 5.70 -6.23 24.72
C LEU A 185 4.92 -7.50 25.10
N PRO A 186 4.99 -8.57 24.29
CA PRO A 186 4.41 -9.87 24.65
C PRO A 186 5.06 -10.40 25.94
N GLN A 187 4.24 -10.76 26.93
CA GLN A 187 4.73 -11.13 28.27
C GLN A 187 4.82 -12.65 28.42
N TYR A 188 3.79 -13.36 27.97
CA TYR A 188 3.68 -14.81 28.15
C TYR A 188 4.33 -15.58 27.00
N PHE A 189 4.80 -16.80 27.26
CA PHE A 189 5.46 -17.65 26.27
C PHE A 189 4.63 -17.83 24.99
N ARG A 190 3.31 -17.99 25.11
CA ARG A 190 2.38 -18.05 23.97
C ARG A 190 2.41 -16.77 23.12
N GLU A 191 2.38 -15.61 23.77
CA GLU A 191 2.41 -14.30 23.08
C GLU A 191 3.75 -14.07 22.37
N LYS A 192 4.86 -14.49 23.00
CA LYS A 192 6.18 -14.46 22.36
C LYS A 192 6.21 -15.32 21.10
N GLY A 193 5.60 -16.51 21.14
CA GLY A 193 5.48 -17.40 19.98
C GLY A 193 4.63 -16.80 18.86
N GLU A 194 3.47 -16.21 19.18
CA GLU A 194 2.63 -15.50 18.20
C GLU A 194 3.35 -14.28 17.60
N CYS A 195 4.10 -13.53 18.41
CA CYS A 195 4.92 -12.42 17.95
C CYS A 195 6.06 -12.88 17.03
N ALA A 196 6.76 -13.97 17.37
CA ALA A 196 7.79 -14.56 16.53
C ALA A 196 7.24 -15.01 15.17
N GLN A 197 6.08 -15.68 15.17
CA GLN A 197 5.39 -16.07 13.94
C GLN A 197 4.99 -14.84 13.10
N PHE A 198 4.51 -13.77 13.75
CA PHE A 198 4.17 -12.53 13.07
C PHE A 198 5.40 -11.90 12.40
N VAL A 199 6.52 -11.78 13.12
CA VAL A 199 7.79 -11.23 12.59
C VAL A 199 8.28 -12.06 11.40
N GLN A 200 8.21 -13.38 11.47
CA GLN A 200 8.60 -14.27 10.37
C GLN A 200 7.76 -14.02 9.11
N ILE A 201 6.43 -14.07 9.24
CA ILE A 201 5.52 -13.90 8.09
C ILE A 201 5.61 -12.46 7.53
N LEU A 202 5.79 -11.46 8.38
CA LEU A 202 6.05 -10.07 7.97
C LEU A 202 7.26 -10.01 7.04
N SER A 203 8.40 -10.53 7.49
CA SER A 203 9.65 -10.46 6.73
C SER A 203 9.58 -11.27 5.45
N ASP A 204 8.95 -12.46 5.45
CA ASP A 204 8.77 -13.28 4.25
C ASP A 204 7.85 -12.61 3.23
N THR A 205 6.76 -11.99 3.67
CA THR A 205 5.84 -11.27 2.77
C THR A 205 6.49 -10.03 2.19
N ALA A 206 7.26 -9.28 3.00
CA ALA A 206 8.03 -8.13 2.52
C ALA A 206 9.06 -8.54 1.47
N THR A 207 9.80 -9.63 1.70
CA THR A 207 10.77 -10.16 0.73
C THR A 207 10.10 -10.64 -0.56
N GLY A 208 8.99 -11.37 -0.47
CA GLY A 208 8.23 -11.79 -1.66
C GLY A 208 7.71 -10.61 -2.48
N SER A 209 7.18 -9.59 -1.80
CA SER A 209 6.73 -8.35 -2.45
C SER A 209 7.89 -7.62 -3.14
N LEU A 210 9.06 -7.58 -2.51
CA LEU A 210 10.27 -6.97 -3.07
C LEU A 210 10.71 -7.65 -4.37
N VAL A 211 10.64 -8.98 -4.46
CA VAL A 211 10.98 -9.71 -5.70
C VAL A 211 10.08 -9.29 -6.85
N VAL A 212 8.77 -9.21 -6.62
CA VAL A 212 7.81 -8.75 -7.65
C VAL A 212 8.08 -7.30 -8.02
N LEU A 213 8.36 -6.43 -7.04
CA LEU A 213 8.68 -5.02 -7.28
C LEU A 213 9.97 -4.81 -8.06
N PHE A 214 10.97 -5.66 -7.85
CA PHE A 214 12.22 -5.60 -8.60
C PHE A 214 11.96 -5.90 -10.08
N VAL A 215 11.28 -7.00 -10.39
CA VAL A 215 10.97 -7.41 -11.77
C VAL A 215 10.07 -6.40 -12.46
N THR A 216 8.94 -6.06 -11.84
CA THR A 216 7.97 -5.11 -12.40
C THR A 216 8.55 -3.70 -12.49
N GLY A 217 9.36 -3.27 -11.51
CA GLY A 217 10.01 -1.97 -11.47
C GLY A 217 11.05 -1.77 -12.58
N ILE A 218 11.84 -2.81 -12.89
CA ILE A 218 12.77 -2.78 -14.04
C ILE A 218 11.99 -2.60 -15.33
N PHE A 219 10.95 -3.42 -15.55
CA PHE A 219 10.14 -3.33 -16.76
C PHE A 219 9.49 -1.95 -16.93
N SER A 220 8.82 -1.46 -15.88
CA SER A 220 8.15 -0.15 -15.92
C SER A 220 9.13 0.99 -16.11
N SER A 221 10.29 0.96 -15.46
CA SER A 221 11.33 1.99 -15.61
C SER A 221 11.91 2.01 -17.02
N TRP A 222 12.23 0.84 -17.58
CA TRP A 222 12.74 0.71 -18.95
C TRP A 222 11.78 1.27 -19.99
N ARG A 223 10.49 0.93 -19.86
CA ARG A 223 9.44 1.42 -20.75
C ARG A 223 9.24 2.93 -20.61
N SER A 224 9.19 3.45 -19.38
CA SER A 224 9.01 4.89 -19.13
C SER A 224 10.18 5.75 -19.65
N LEU A 225 11.35 5.16 -19.87
CA LEU A 225 12.52 5.85 -20.43
C LEU A 225 12.65 5.66 -21.96
N GLY A 226 11.64 5.11 -22.62
CA GLY A 226 11.67 4.89 -24.08
C GLY A 226 12.66 3.81 -24.53
N GLY A 227 13.06 2.90 -23.64
CA GLY A 227 14.02 1.84 -23.98
C GLY A 227 15.49 2.29 -24.04
N SER A 228 15.82 3.42 -23.41
CA SER A 228 17.19 3.93 -23.33
C SER A 228 17.50 4.44 -21.92
N ALA A 229 18.75 4.34 -21.49
CA ALA A 229 19.22 4.94 -20.25
C ALA A 229 19.48 6.45 -20.38
N ALA A 230 19.52 6.99 -21.61
CA ALA A 230 19.88 8.39 -21.85
C ALA A 230 19.00 9.40 -21.07
N PRO A 231 17.67 9.23 -20.95
CA PRO A 231 16.83 10.17 -20.22
C PRO A 231 17.01 10.16 -18.69
N LEU A 232 17.72 9.17 -18.13
CA LEU A 232 17.95 9.07 -16.68
C LEU A 232 18.67 10.30 -16.12
N VAL A 233 19.61 10.85 -16.87
CA VAL A 233 20.46 11.98 -16.43
C VAL A 233 20.16 13.28 -17.16
N SER A 234 19.38 13.23 -18.24
CA SER A 234 19.07 14.41 -19.07
C SER A 234 17.65 14.95 -18.89
N SER A 235 16.80 14.29 -18.09
CA SER A 235 15.41 14.71 -17.88
C SER A 235 15.05 14.87 -16.39
N SER A 236 14.14 15.78 -16.10
CA SER A 236 13.56 15.94 -14.75
C SER A 236 12.86 14.66 -14.27
N TYR A 237 12.26 13.91 -15.20
CA TYR A 237 11.67 12.59 -14.93
C TYR A 237 12.74 11.60 -14.45
N GLY A 238 13.88 11.54 -15.15
CA GLY A 238 15.02 10.69 -14.81
C GLY A 238 15.60 10.99 -13.43
N SER A 239 15.77 12.27 -13.09
CA SER A 239 16.23 12.68 -11.76
C SER A 239 15.28 12.25 -10.63
N LEU A 240 13.97 12.39 -10.83
CA LEU A 240 12.96 11.91 -9.88
C LEU A 240 12.96 10.38 -9.75
N LEU A 241 13.15 9.67 -10.87
CA LEU A 241 13.27 8.21 -10.88
C LEU A 241 14.52 7.76 -10.13
N LEU A 242 15.67 8.41 -10.33
CA LEU A 242 16.90 8.13 -9.59
C LEU A 242 16.73 8.37 -8.08
N ALA A 243 16.07 9.47 -7.70
CA ALA A 243 15.75 9.73 -6.29
C ALA A 243 14.87 8.61 -5.69
N LYS A 244 13.85 8.16 -6.41
CA LYS A 244 13.01 7.01 -6.00
C LYS A 244 13.86 5.74 -5.87
N LEU A 245 14.73 5.43 -6.83
CA LEU A 245 15.58 4.25 -6.80
C LEU A 245 16.59 4.29 -5.64
N ALA A 246 17.17 5.45 -5.34
CA ALA A 246 18.04 5.63 -4.18
C ALA A 246 17.31 5.35 -2.86
N LEU A 247 16.09 5.87 -2.69
CA LEU A 247 15.27 5.57 -1.51
C LEU A 247 14.91 4.09 -1.43
N VAL A 248 14.56 3.46 -2.56
CA VAL A 248 14.29 2.02 -2.61
C VAL A 248 15.52 1.22 -2.19
N ALA A 249 16.72 1.57 -2.66
CA ALA A 249 17.96 0.92 -2.28
C ALA A 249 18.22 1.04 -0.76
N VAL A 250 17.97 2.21 -0.17
CA VAL A 250 18.08 2.39 1.30
C VAL A 250 17.05 1.54 2.03
N ALA A 251 15.79 1.52 1.59
CA ALA A 251 14.75 0.70 2.21
C ALA A 251 15.09 -0.80 2.15
N VAL A 252 15.57 -1.27 1.00
CA VAL A 252 16.05 -2.66 0.82
C VAL A 252 17.24 -2.95 1.73
N GLY A 253 18.20 -2.03 1.86
CA GLY A 253 19.33 -2.17 2.78
C GLY A 253 18.90 -2.30 4.24
N LEU A 254 17.94 -1.48 4.68
CA LEU A 254 17.36 -1.57 6.02
C LEU A 254 16.62 -2.90 6.22
N GLY A 255 15.78 -3.31 5.26
CA GLY A 255 15.06 -4.57 5.31
C GLY A 255 15.98 -5.79 5.35
N ALA A 256 17.05 -5.78 4.54
CA ALA A 256 18.07 -6.82 4.50
C ALA A 256 18.85 -6.89 5.83
N HIS A 257 19.28 -5.74 6.37
CA HIS A 257 19.93 -5.70 7.68
C HIS A 257 18.99 -6.24 8.79
N ASN A 258 17.71 -5.87 8.75
CA ASN A 258 16.73 -6.34 9.71
C ASN A 258 16.54 -7.87 9.60
N ARG A 259 16.41 -8.41 8.37
CA ARG A 259 16.21 -9.84 8.11
C ARG A 259 17.42 -10.70 8.45
N ILE A 260 18.64 -10.22 8.18
CA ILE A 260 19.87 -11.02 8.29
C ILE A 260 20.51 -10.88 9.68
N ALA A 261 20.55 -9.66 10.25
CA ALA A 261 21.27 -9.41 11.49
C ALA A 261 20.35 -9.34 12.72
N THR A 262 19.23 -8.63 12.64
CA THR A 262 18.42 -8.32 13.83
C THR A 262 17.37 -9.39 14.11
N MET A 263 16.67 -9.84 13.08
CA MET A 263 15.56 -10.79 13.16
C MET A 263 15.98 -12.16 13.71
N PRO A 264 17.09 -12.81 13.30
CA PRO A 264 17.44 -14.12 13.83
C PRO A 264 17.70 -14.10 15.33
N VAL A 265 18.38 -13.06 15.83
CA VAL A 265 18.61 -12.84 17.26
C VAL A 265 17.29 -12.63 18.00
N LEU A 266 16.40 -11.80 17.44
CA LEU A 266 15.08 -11.56 18.04
C LEU A 266 14.25 -12.85 18.14
N LEU A 267 14.19 -13.64 17.07
CA LEU A 267 13.42 -14.88 17.03
C LEU A 267 13.98 -15.92 18.01
N ALA A 268 15.31 -16.07 18.09
CA ALA A 268 15.96 -16.96 19.05
C ALA A 268 15.59 -16.59 20.50
N LEU A 269 15.59 -15.29 20.83
CA LEU A 269 15.20 -14.82 22.15
C LEU A 269 13.71 -14.98 22.43
N LEU A 270 12.83 -14.74 21.45
CA LEU A 270 11.38 -14.96 21.63
C LEU A 270 11.04 -16.44 21.86
N GLY A 271 11.83 -17.37 21.31
CA GLY A 271 11.69 -18.81 21.54
C GLY A 271 12.21 -19.30 22.90
N ALA A 272 13.04 -18.53 23.58
CA ALA A 272 13.59 -18.88 24.89
C ALA A 272 12.62 -18.53 26.04
N ARG A 273 12.49 -19.43 27.04
CA ARG A 273 11.56 -19.25 28.16
C ARG A 273 11.92 -18.04 29.04
N ASN A 274 13.20 -17.91 29.42
CA ASN A 274 13.71 -16.88 30.32
C ASN A 274 14.75 -15.99 29.63
N SER A 275 14.30 -15.16 28.69
CA SER A 275 15.16 -14.26 27.91
C SER A 275 14.66 -12.81 27.96
N THR A 276 15.59 -11.87 28.00
CA THR A 276 15.33 -10.44 27.83
C THR A 276 15.48 -10.08 26.36
N PHE A 277 14.35 -9.88 25.67
CA PHE A 277 14.32 -9.60 24.23
C PHE A 277 14.04 -8.13 23.90
N SER A 278 13.79 -7.27 24.89
CA SER A 278 13.39 -5.87 24.71
C SER A 278 14.38 -5.03 23.90
N GLY A 279 15.69 -5.23 24.10
CA GLY A 279 16.74 -4.54 23.35
C GLY A 279 16.72 -4.87 21.86
N PRO A 280 16.90 -6.15 21.46
CA PRO A 280 16.79 -6.59 20.07
C PRO A 280 15.44 -6.27 19.43
N TYR A 281 14.34 -6.39 20.19
CA TYR A 281 13.01 -6.01 19.74
C TYR A 281 12.93 -4.52 19.40
N ARG A 282 13.42 -3.64 20.27
CA ARG A 282 13.46 -2.20 20.01
C ARG A 282 14.30 -1.86 18.78
N ARG A 283 15.45 -2.51 18.60
CA ARG A 283 16.29 -2.33 17.39
C ARG A 283 15.52 -2.73 16.13
N PHE A 284 14.85 -3.89 16.15
CA PHE A 284 14.02 -4.36 15.03
C PHE A 284 12.93 -3.33 14.68
N VAL A 285 12.20 -2.84 15.68
CA VAL A 285 11.11 -1.88 15.49
C VAL A 285 11.61 -0.52 15.02
N LEU A 286 12.78 -0.05 15.50
CA LEU A 286 13.38 1.20 15.04
C LEU A 286 13.79 1.13 13.58
N THR A 287 14.42 0.02 13.16
CA THR A 287 14.76 -0.22 11.75
C THR A 287 13.50 -0.24 10.89
N LEU A 288 12.49 -1.01 11.31
CA LEU A 288 11.20 -1.11 10.61
C LEU A 288 10.46 0.25 10.54
N SER A 289 10.56 1.06 11.58
CA SER A 289 9.99 2.42 11.61
C SER A 289 10.69 3.36 10.65
N SER A 290 12.02 3.27 10.54
CA SER A 290 12.79 4.03 9.56
C SER A 290 12.48 3.59 8.14
N GLU A 291 12.40 2.27 7.89
CA GLU A 291 11.96 1.69 6.62
C GLU A 291 10.56 2.20 6.23
N SER A 292 9.60 2.20 7.16
CA SER A 292 8.25 2.72 6.93
C SER A 292 8.23 4.19 6.48
N ARG A 293 9.06 5.07 7.06
CA ARG A 293 9.13 6.49 6.66
C ARG A 293 9.69 6.65 5.26
N ILE A 294 10.69 5.84 4.91
CA ILE A 294 11.28 5.84 3.56
C ILE A 294 10.26 5.32 2.54
N LEU A 295 9.53 4.24 2.86
CA LEU A 295 8.47 3.72 2.00
C LEU A 295 7.35 4.74 1.79
N LEU A 296 6.99 5.53 2.81
CA LEU A 296 6.05 6.63 2.66
C LEU A 296 6.57 7.70 1.69
N ALA A 297 7.84 8.09 1.81
CA ALA A 297 8.48 9.02 0.87
C ALA A 297 8.52 8.46 -0.57
N ILE A 298 8.77 7.16 -0.73
CA ILE A 298 8.73 6.47 -2.03
C ILE A 298 7.31 6.54 -2.64
N LEU A 299 6.25 6.34 -1.85
CA LEU A 299 4.86 6.47 -2.33
C LEU A 299 4.54 7.91 -2.79
N VAL A 300 5.06 8.92 -2.08
CA VAL A 300 4.93 10.33 -2.48
C VAL A 300 5.66 10.59 -3.80
N LEU A 301 6.93 10.19 -3.92
CA LEU A 301 7.69 10.34 -5.16
C LEU A 301 7.05 9.57 -6.33
N ALA A 302 6.53 8.37 -6.10
CA ALA A 302 5.81 7.60 -7.11
C ALA A 302 4.54 8.34 -7.58
N SER A 303 3.84 9.03 -6.67
CA SER A 303 2.68 9.84 -7.01
C SER A 303 3.06 11.05 -7.87
N ILE A 304 4.19 11.71 -7.57
CA ILE A 304 4.73 12.80 -8.38
C ILE A 304 5.12 12.29 -9.78
N LEU A 305 5.86 11.17 -9.85
CA LEU A 305 6.27 10.55 -11.11
C LEU A 305 5.08 10.14 -11.98
N SER A 306 3.98 9.68 -11.37
CA SER A 306 2.77 9.30 -12.12
C SER A 306 2.04 10.49 -12.75
N LEU A 307 2.31 11.71 -12.27
CA LEU A 307 1.72 12.95 -12.79
C LEU A 307 2.69 13.74 -13.69
N SER A 308 3.95 13.34 -13.76
CA SER A 308 4.94 13.92 -14.68
C SER A 308 4.91 13.21 -16.02
N SER A 309 5.02 13.96 -17.12
CA SER A 309 5.16 13.37 -18.45
C SER A 309 6.51 12.63 -18.58
N PRO A 310 6.51 11.34 -18.93
CA PRO A 310 7.75 10.66 -19.33
C PRO A 310 8.32 11.32 -20.61
N PRO A 311 9.66 11.25 -20.80
CA PRO A 311 10.37 11.85 -21.94
C PRO A 311 10.04 11.19 -23.28
#